data_AF-A0A2P4SEE6-F1
#
_entry.id   AF-A0A2P4SEE6-F1
#
_cell.length_a   1.000
_cell.length_b   1.000
_cell.length_c   1.000
_cell.angle_alpha   90.00
_cell.angle_beta   90.00
_cell.angle_gamma   90.00
#
_symmetry.space_group_name_H-M   'P 1'
#
loop_
_entity.id
_entity.type
_entity.pdbx_description
1 polymer ?
#
loop_
_entity_poly.entity_id
_entity_poly.type
_entity_poly.pdbx_seq_one_letter_code
_entity_poly.pdbx_strand_id
1 'polypeptide(L)'
;MPIARPTGRIHEAAWTSGIRELTEPWKGALGCLGVAVFFAMTIGIISWQALEQPPEEWMLRGQASGMLWDRRRGALLLRALPMGRPLVSITVGSVPASEPPPPRDRCWQDGTEFCYAWEEEAELRISLQPTPAPGTECYSVRWTPLRPDVMLKDCFSMANVSWYGGASLCAQRWPLNSAESPEQPFVSGDFSKNPTGSPIWQYDGPVGSAAKIKRGLRSLARRLKRHRMQEGVLALGEHGTAALATMDHVPAERRKRHGAPHAWDPAMIFPLRLSITLSPYTSIAAPLFLHLLRDGETGYWLSLQPRYGGCSIPLLTTWKGQLCARLNITNEAALSWYLSRARGLRHKLGATYVIFEGAEGNAFLEQAMSPPAELAGDQYAEMLAAALVTLGNATVISVGA
;
A
#
# COMPACT_ATOMS: atom_id res chain seq x y z
N MET A 1 96.07 -31.00 -39.46
CA MET A 1 96.03 -29.88 -38.49
C MET A 1 94.63 -29.82 -37.90
N PRO A 2 94.47 -29.55 -36.60
CA PRO A 2 94.81 -30.44 -35.48
C PRO A 2 93.62 -30.49 -34.47
N ILE A 3 93.63 -31.09 -33.28
CA ILE A 3 94.51 -31.92 -32.43
C ILE A 3 93.50 -32.72 -31.60
N ALA A 4 93.59 -34.05 -31.57
CA ALA A 4 92.85 -34.90 -30.65
C ALA A 4 93.73 -35.18 -29.42
N ARG A 5 93.21 -34.89 -28.21
CA ARG A 5 93.85 -35.22 -26.93
C ARG A 5 93.48 -36.65 -26.50
N PRO A 6 94.44 -37.46 -26.03
CA PRO A 6 94.14 -38.71 -25.36
C PRO A 6 94.45 -38.70 -23.85
N THR A 7 93.71 -39.56 -23.14
CA THR A 7 94.08 -40.41 -21.98
C THR A 7 94.59 -39.79 -20.67
N GLY A 8 94.01 -40.25 -19.55
CA GLY A 8 94.67 -40.26 -18.24
C GLY A 8 93.73 -40.45 -17.06
N ARG A 9 93.84 -41.59 -16.38
CA ARG A 9 93.09 -42.02 -15.19
C ARG A 9 93.45 -41.26 -13.89
N ILE A 10 92.41 -41.16 -13.06
CA ILE A 10 92.23 -41.02 -11.60
C ILE A 10 93.42 -41.39 -10.66
N HIS A 11 93.56 -40.57 -9.60
CA HIS A 11 93.82 -40.81 -8.14
C HIS A 11 94.76 -39.68 -7.64
N GLU A 12 94.65 -39.04 -6.47
CA GLU A 12 93.84 -39.15 -5.25
C GLU A 12 94.18 -37.90 -4.40
N ALA A 13 93.30 -37.48 -3.48
CA ALA A 13 93.63 -36.95 -2.14
C ALA A 13 92.61 -35.89 -1.66
N ALA A 14 91.67 -36.40 -0.86
CA ALA A 14 91.22 -35.86 0.41
C ALA A 14 91.28 -34.33 0.63
N TRP A 15 90.09 -33.71 0.61
CA TRP A 15 89.77 -32.65 1.55
C TRP A 15 88.65 -33.11 2.46
N THR A 16 89.02 -33.31 3.71
CA THR A 16 88.11 -33.45 4.85
C THR A 16 87.31 -32.16 5.01
N SER A 17 85.98 -32.28 5.05
CA SER A 17 85.17 -31.30 5.77
C SER A 17 83.98 -32.03 6.39
N GLY A 18 84.01 -32.06 7.73
CA GLY A 18 82.94 -32.62 8.54
C GLY A 18 81.67 -31.81 8.36
N ILE A 19 80.62 -32.47 7.87
CA ILE A 19 79.26 -31.98 8.02
C ILE A 19 78.82 -32.46 9.42
N ARG A 20 79.03 -31.58 10.39
CA ARG A 20 78.55 -31.74 11.76
C ARG A 20 77.05 -31.45 11.73
N GLU A 21 76.24 -32.50 11.87
CA GLU A 21 74.82 -32.39 12.21
C GLU A 21 74.67 -31.56 13.50
N LEU A 22 74.05 -30.39 13.37
CA LEU A 22 73.40 -29.70 14.49
C LEU A 22 71.94 -29.49 14.09
N THR A 23 71.08 -30.41 14.53
CA THR A 23 69.63 -30.23 14.57
C THR A 23 69.31 -29.14 15.59
N GLU A 24 68.99 -27.92 15.14
CA GLU A 24 68.62 -26.79 15.99
C GLU A 24 67.14 -26.89 16.42
N PRO A 25 66.81 -27.19 17.68
CA PRO A 25 65.43 -27.35 18.16
C PRO A 25 64.59 -26.06 18.07
N TRP A 26 65.25 -24.90 18.00
CA TRP A 26 64.62 -23.58 17.90
C TRP A 26 63.90 -23.36 16.58
N LYS A 27 64.35 -23.98 15.48
CA LYS A 27 63.67 -23.90 14.18
C LYS A 27 62.33 -24.63 14.18
N GLY A 28 62.24 -25.75 14.90
CA GLY A 28 60.98 -26.47 15.13
C GLY A 28 60.01 -25.66 15.99
N ALA A 29 60.50 -25.05 17.07
CA ALA A 29 59.69 -24.20 17.96
C ALA A 29 59.14 -22.94 17.23
N LEU A 30 59.97 -22.30 16.40
CA LEU A 30 59.55 -21.13 15.61
C LEU A 30 58.52 -21.52 14.54
N GLY A 31 58.67 -22.70 13.93
CA GLY A 31 57.67 -23.27 13.03
C GLY A 31 56.33 -23.55 13.71
N CYS A 32 56.34 -24.16 14.89
CA CYS A 32 55.12 -24.41 15.68
C CYS A 32 54.41 -23.12 16.09
N LEU A 33 55.16 -22.07 16.47
CA LEU A 33 54.59 -20.77 16.82
C LEU A 33 53.92 -20.11 15.60
N GLY A 34 54.56 -20.17 14.43
CA GLY A 34 53.99 -19.65 13.19
C GLY A 34 52.67 -20.34 12.80
N VAL A 35 52.59 -21.66 12.95
CA VAL A 35 51.36 -22.43 12.71
C VAL A 35 50.27 -22.06 13.72
N ALA A 36 50.60 -21.94 15.01
CA ALA A 36 49.65 -21.56 16.04
C ALA A 36 49.06 -20.16 15.82
N VAL A 37 49.90 -19.18 15.44
CA VAL A 37 49.46 -17.82 15.10
C VAL A 37 48.56 -17.83 13.86
N PHE A 38 48.91 -18.61 12.83
CA PHE A 38 48.07 -18.75 11.64
C PHE A 38 46.69 -19.33 11.99
N PHE A 39 46.61 -20.37 12.82
CA PHE A 39 45.34 -20.92 13.29
C PHE A 39 44.54 -19.93 14.14
N ALA A 40 45.18 -19.20 15.05
CA ALA A 40 44.50 -18.19 15.84
C ALA A 40 43.94 -17.05 14.96
N MET A 41 44.68 -16.63 13.94
CA MET A 41 44.23 -15.64 12.96
C MET A 41 43.05 -16.16 12.12
N THR A 42 43.12 -17.39 11.60
CA THR A 42 42.04 -17.95 10.79
C THR A 42 40.78 -18.17 11.62
N ILE A 43 40.90 -18.69 12.84
CA ILE A 43 39.77 -18.81 13.78
C ILE A 43 39.23 -17.42 14.11
N GLY A 44 40.09 -16.42 14.32
CA GLY A 44 39.68 -15.04 14.56
C GLY A 44 38.88 -14.45 13.39
N ILE A 45 39.35 -14.65 12.14
CA ILE A 45 38.67 -14.18 10.92
C ILE A 45 37.34 -14.91 10.73
N ILE A 46 37.31 -16.24 10.89
CA ILE A 46 36.07 -17.04 10.76
C ILE A 46 35.08 -16.64 11.85
N SER A 47 35.54 -16.46 13.08
CA SER A 47 34.70 -16.03 14.20
C SER A 47 34.16 -14.62 13.97
N TRP A 48 34.98 -13.70 13.47
CA TRP A 48 34.54 -12.35 13.10
C TRP A 48 33.49 -12.39 11.97
N GLN A 49 33.74 -13.15 10.90
CA GLN A 49 32.81 -13.31 9.79
C GLN A 49 31.50 -14.01 10.18
N ALA A 50 31.53 -14.89 11.18
CA ALA A 50 30.36 -15.60 11.68
C ALA A 50 29.56 -14.78 12.71
N LEU A 51 30.24 -14.04 13.60
CA LEU A 51 29.62 -13.34 14.71
C LEU A 51 29.14 -11.92 14.35
N GLU A 52 29.73 -11.31 13.33
CA GLU A 52 29.50 -9.90 13.01
C GLU A 52 28.70 -9.67 11.72
N GLN A 53 27.88 -10.64 11.32
CA GLN A 53 26.98 -10.42 10.20
C GLN A 53 25.90 -9.38 10.58
N PRO A 54 25.63 -8.40 9.72
CA PRO A 54 24.64 -7.38 10.02
C PRO A 54 23.27 -8.04 10.20
N PRO A 55 22.50 -7.66 11.25
CA PRO A 55 21.21 -8.29 11.52
C PRO A 55 20.17 -7.97 10.43
N GLU A 56 20.37 -6.88 9.70
CA GLU A 56 19.53 -6.43 8.59
C GLU A 56 20.34 -6.43 7.30
N GLU A 57 19.80 -7.02 6.25
CA GLU A 57 20.45 -7.09 4.95
C GLU A 57 19.56 -6.52 3.85
N TRP A 58 20.13 -5.75 2.93
CA TRP A 58 19.39 -5.18 1.81
C TRP A 58 19.11 -6.24 0.76
N MET A 59 17.83 -6.48 0.47
CA MET A 59 17.41 -7.35 -0.62
C MET A 59 17.29 -6.55 -1.92
N LEU A 60 16.59 -5.40 -1.84
CA LEU A 60 16.37 -4.51 -2.97
C LEU A 60 16.34 -3.06 -2.51
N ARG A 61 17.05 -2.17 -3.20
CA ARG A 61 17.18 -0.76 -2.83
C ARG A 61 16.71 0.13 -3.98
N GLY A 62 15.67 0.91 -3.75
CA GLY A 62 15.22 1.99 -4.62
C GLY A 62 15.97 3.30 -4.36
N GLN A 63 15.48 4.36 -4.98
CA GLN A 63 15.92 5.75 -4.81
C GLN A 63 15.38 6.36 -3.50
N ALA A 64 14.11 6.14 -3.19
CA ALA A 64 13.41 6.73 -2.05
C ALA A 64 13.18 5.74 -0.89
N SER A 65 13.20 4.44 -1.16
CA SER A 65 12.95 3.39 -0.18
C SER A 65 13.68 2.09 -0.54
N GLY A 66 13.49 1.04 0.25
CA GLY A 66 13.93 -0.30 -0.13
C GLY A 66 13.48 -1.37 0.85
N MET A 67 13.65 -2.63 0.44
CA MET A 67 13.32 -3.82 1.20
C MET A 67 14.56 -4.47 1.80
N LEU A 68 14.46 -4.79 3.08
CA LEU A 68 15.51 -5.45 3.86
C LEU A 68 14.96 -6.75 4.46
N TRP A 69 15.86 -7.68 4.75
CA TRP A 69 15.56 -8.84 5.59
C TRP A 69 16.18 -8.66 6.98
N ASP A 70 15.38 -8.84 8.03
CA ASP A 70 15.83 -8.97 9.42
C ASP A 70 15.99 -10.45 9.78
N ARG A 71 17.25 -10.89 9.93
CA ARG A 71 17.62 -12.28 10.23
C ARG A 71 17.26 -12.71 11.65
N ARG A 72 17.15 -11.77 12.58
CA ARG A 72 16.79 -12.09 13.97
C ARG A 72 15.29 -12.37 14.10
N ARG A 73 14.49 -11.70 13.27
CA ARG A 73 13.03 -11.78 13.32
C ARG A 73 12.42 -12.65 12.23
N GLY A 74 13.19 -13.04 11.20
CA GLY A 74 12.65 -13.69 10.01
C GLY A 74 11.64 -12.80 9.31
N ALA A 75 11.99 -11.53 9.09
CA ALA A 75 11.03 -10.52 8.66
C ALA A 75 11.53 -9.66 7.50
N LEU A 76 10.64 -9.38 6.55
CA LEU A 76 10.84 -8.36 5.53
C LEU A 76 10.53 -6.98 6.12
N LEU A 77 11.41 -6.02 5.90
CA LEU A 77 11.26 -4.64 6.33
C LEU A 77 11.23 -3.72 5.11
N LEU A 78 10.20 -2.89 4.99
CA LEU A 78 10.19 -1.78 4.03
C LEU A 78 10.68 -0.51 4.74
N ARG A 79 11.72 0.15 4.22
CA ARG A 79 12.34 1.33 4.85
C ARG A 79 12.44 2.49 3.89
N ALA A 80 12.09 3.69 4.36
CA ALA A 80 12.38 4.94 3.64
C ALA A 80 13.87 5.32 3.75
N LEU A 81 14.46 5.81 2.66
CA LEU A 81 15.82 6.31 2.59
C LEU A 81 15.85 7.85 2.79
N PRO A 82 16.98 8.44 3.24
CA PRO A 82 18.27 7.80 3.56
C PRO A 82 18.38 7.27 5.00
N MET A 83 17.55 7.73 5.94
CA MET A 83 17.58 7.32 7.36
C MET A 83 16.17 7.21 7.96
N GLY A 84 15.27 6.50 7.27
CA GLY A 84 13.94 6.20 7.81
C GLY A 84 13.95 5.02 8.77
N ARG A 85 13.01 5.02 9.72
CA ARG A 85 12.61 3.80 10.42
C ARG A 85 11.92 2.84 9.43
N PRO A 86 11.91 1.52 9.69
CA PRO A 86 11.09 0.61 8.90
C PRO A 86 9.61 1.07 8.97
N LEU A 87 9.03 1.29 7.80
CA LEU A 87 7.63 1.66 7.59
C LEU A 87 6.72 0.45 7.85
N VAL A 88 7.08 -0.70 7.27
CA VAL A 88 6.30 -1.94 7.39
C VAL A 88 7.25 -3.06 7.79
N SER A 89 6.81 -3.92 8.71
CA SER A 89 7.50 -5.16 9.07
C SER A 89 6.58 -6.34 8.79
N ILE A 90 7.07 -7.32 8.07
CA ILE A 90 6.32 -8.48 7.59
C ILE A 90 7.06 -9.72 8.09
N THR A 91 6.55 -10.35 9.14
CA THR A 91 7.11 -11.61 9.64
C THR A 91 6.67 -12.75 8.73
N VAL A 92 7.64 -13.48 8.18
CA VAL A 92 7.37 -14.59 7.27
C VAL A 92 7.24 -15.85 8.12
N GLY A 93 6.03 -16.42 8.17
CA GLY A 93 5.69 -17.49 9.11
C GLY A 93 5.97 -18.91 8.60
N SER A 94 6.18 -19.07 7.30
CA SER A 94 6.22 -20.38 6.63
C SER A 94 7.62 -20.91 6.32
N VAL A 95 8.67 -20.16 6.65
CA VAL A 95 10.07 -20.55 6.42
C VAL A 95 10.91 -20.27 7.66
N PRO A 96 12.04 -20.99 7.90
CA PRO A 96 12.87 -20.79 9.07
C PRO A 96 13.39 -19.34 9.19
N ALA A 97 13.10 -18.67 10.31
CA ALA A 97 13.51 -17.28 10.55
C ALA A 97 15.03 -17.07 10.50
N SER A 98 15.81 -18.12 10.76
CA SER A 98 17.28 -18.13 10.74
C SER A 98 17.89 -18.10 9.34
N GLU A 99 17.09 -18.28 8.29
CA GLU A 99 17.56 -18.35 6.90
C GLU A 99 16.94 -17.24 6.04
N PRO A 100 17.79 -16.28 5.67
CA PRO A 100 18.04 -15.96 4.28
C PRO A 100 19.55 -16.16 4.00
N PRO A 101 19.97 -16.38 2.75
CA PRO A 101 21.33 -16.78 2.47
C PRO A 101 22.25 -15.56 2.30
N PRO A 102 23.53 -15.69 2.67
CA PRO A 102 24.63 -15.10 1.91
C PRO A 102 25.19 -16.12 0.88
N PRO A 103 25.57 -15.76 -0.36
CA PRO A 103 25.22 -14.59 -1.19
C PRO A 103 24.58 -14.95 -2.57
N ARG A 104 23.76 -14.01 -3.07
CA ARG A 104 23.30 -13.79 -4.47
C ARG A 104 22.44 -14.86 -5.16
N ASP A 105 21.12 -14.67 -5.08
CA ASP A 105 20.20 -14.98 -6.19
C ASP A 105 19.53 -13.68 -6.69
N ARG A 106 20.33 -12.83 -7.33
CA ARG A 106 19.79 -11.80 -8.22
C ARG A 106 19.39 -12.51 -9.51
N CYS A 107 18.09 -12.77 -9.70
CA CYS A 107 17.57 -13.25 -10.98
C CYS A 107 17.95 -12.31 -12.15
N TRP A 108 18.19 -11.02 -11.86
CA TRP A 108 18.47 -10.00 -12.87
C TRP A 108 19.76 -9.23 -12.60
N GLN A 109 20.59 -9.04 -13.63
CA GLN A 109 21.92 -8.43 -13.52
C GLN A 109 21.87 -6.94 -13.10
N ASP A 110 20.80 -6.21 -13.45
CA ASP A 110 20.68 -4.77 -13.21
C ASP A 110 20.29 -4.40 -11.76
N GLY A 111 20.07 -5.38 -10.88
CA GLY A 111 19.76 -5.14 -9.47
C GLY A 111 18.35 -4.62 -9.19
N THR A 112 17.43 -4.79 -10.14
CA THR A 112 16.00 -4.45 -10.02
C THR A 112 15.15 -5.59 -9.48
N GLU A 113 15.71 -6.80 -9.43
CA GLU A 113 15.01 -8.00 -8.96
C GLU A 113 15.87 -8.79 -7.96
N PHE A 114 15.18 -9.33 -6.97
CA PHE A 114 15.70 -10.26 -5.97
C PHE A 114 14.85 -11.53 -6.02
N CYS A 115 15.50 -12.70 -6.01
CA CYS A 115 14.84 -13.97 -5.89
C CYS A 115 15.50 -14.80 -4.79
N TYR A 116 14.74 -15.66 -4.13
CA TYR A 116 15.31 -16.69 -3.27
C TYR A 116 14.36 -17.87 -3.14
N ALA A 117 14.92 -19.08 -3.10
CA ALA A 117 14.17 -20.32 -2.87
C ALA A 117 14.67 -20.99 -1.59
N TRP A 118 13.74 -21.29 -0.68
CA TRP A 118 14.01 -22.05 0.55
C TRP A 118 13.83 -23.52 0.24
N GLU A 119 14.92 -24.27 0.11
CA GLU A 119 14.99 -25.75 0.09
C GLU A 119 13.75 -26.48 -0.53
N GLU A 120 13.27 -26.04 -1.70
CA GLU A 120 12.08 -26.59 -2.39
C GLU A 120 10.73 -26.43 -1.65
N GLU A 121 10.62 -25.53 -0.66
CA GLU A 121 9.37 -25.20 0.04
C GLU A 121 8.65 -24.01 -0.58
N ALA A 122 9.40 -22.93 -0.83
CA ALA A 122 8.85 -21.65 -1.28
C ALA A 122 9.86 -20.84 -2.09
N GLU A 123 9.37 -20.04 -3.06
CA GLU A 123 10.17 -19.13 -3.87
C GLU A 123 9.65 -17.68 -3.76
N LEU A 124 10.51 -16.77 -3.29
CA LEU A 124 10.25 -15.34 -3.12
C LEU A 124 10.84 -14.61 -4.30
N ARG A 125 10.04 -13.76 -4.93
CA ARG A 125 10.50 -12.81 -5.94
C ARG A 125 10.08 -11.41 -5.57
N ILE A 126 11.03 -10.50 -5.51
CA ILE A 126 10.80 -9.07 -5.27
C ILE A 126 11.34 -8.30 -6.46
N SER A 127 10.51 -7.47 -7.09
CA SER A 127 10.93 -6.60 -8.21
C SER A 127 10.52 -5.16 -8.00
N LEU A 128 11.41 -4.23 -8.39
CA LEU A 128 11.09 -2.81 -8.45
C LEU A 128 10.38 -2.52 -9.77
N GLN A 129 9.11 -2.14 -9.68
CA GLN A 129 8.29 -1.83 -10.83
C GLN A 129 8.62 -0.43 -11.37
N PRO A 130 8.38 -0.17 -12.67
CA PRO A 130 8.47 1.17 -13.23
C PRO A 130 7.61 2.14 -12.43
N THR A 131 8.16 3.32 -12.11
CA THR A 131 7.52 4.29 -11.23
C THR A 131 6.23 4.83 -11.87
N PRO A 132 5.05 4.64 -11.24
CA PRO A 132 3.78 5.09 -11.83
C PRO A 132 3.58 6.60 -11.73
N ALA A 133 4.24 7.26 -10.77
CA ALA A 133 4.20 8.70 -10.54
C ALA A 133 5.53 9.20 -9.96
N PRO A 134 5.87 10.49 -10.12
CA PRO A 134 7.06 11.08 -9.51
C PRO A 134 7.04 10.91 -7.99
N GLY A 135 8.14 10.45 -7.40
CA GLY A 135 8.27 10.24 -5.95
C GLY A 135 7.56 9.00 -5.40
N THR A 136 6.98 8.14 -6.26
CA THR A 136 6.38 6.86 -5.85
C THR A 136 7.25 5.70 -6.34
N GLU A 137 7.56 4.77 -5.44
CA GLU A 137 8.23 3.51 -5.77
C GLU A 137 7.30 2.33 -5.52
N CYS A 138 7.26 1.40 -6.45
CA CYS A 138 6.39 0.24 -6.37
C CYS A 138 7.24 -1.03 -6.32
N TYR A 139 7.03 -1.84 -5.29
CA TYR A 139 7.67 -3.14 -5.12
C TYR A 139 6.63 -4.22 -5.35
N SER A 140 6.90 -5.14 -6.26
CA SER A 140 6.10 -6.35 -6.46
C SER A 140 6.74 -7.48 -5.67
N VAL A 141 6.05 -7.96 -4.65
CA VAL A 141 6.45 -9.14 -3.87
C VAL A 141 5.57 -10.30 -4.28
N ARG A 142 6.17 -11.36 -4.82
CA ARG A 142 5.50 -12.60 -5.20
C ARG A 142 6.04 -13.75 -4.36
N TRP A 143 5.11 -14.48 -3.76
CA TRP A 143 5.42 -15.61 -2.90
C TRP A 143 4.77 -16.87 -3.50
N THR A 144 5.58 -17.89 -3.81
CA THR A 144 5.11 -19.09 -4.52
C THR A 144 5.44 -20.34 -3.70
N PRO A 145 4.46 -21.15 -3.28
CA PRO A 145 4.74 -22.45 -2.68
C PRO A 145 5.24 -23.40 -3.76
N LEU A 146 6.34 -24.11 -3.49
CA LEU A 146 6.91 -25.09 -4.41
C LEU A 146 6.30 -26.49 -4.21
N ARG A 147 5.62 -26.72 -3.07
CA ARG A 147 4.88 -27.95 -2.77
C ARG A 147 3.41 -27.69 -2.40
N PRO A 148 2.48 -28.62 -2.71
CA PRO A 148 1.04 -28.43 -2.45
C PRO A 148 0.66 -28.38 -0.96
N ASP A 149 1.47 -28.98 -0.09
CA ASP A 149 1.27 -29.05 1.35
C ASP A 149 1.78 -27.80 2.09
N VAL A 150 2.58 -26.96 1.42
CA VAL A 150 3.10 -25.72 2.00
C VAL A 150 2.06 -24.61 1.86
N MET A 151 1.56 -24.15 3.00
CA MET A 151 0.72 -22.96 3.10
C MET A 151 1.58 -21.76 3.48
N LEU A 152 1.71 -20.80 2.58
CA LEU A 152 2.44 -19.56 2.81
C LEU A 152 1.58 -18.57 3.59
N LYS A 153 2.11 -18.07 4.71
CA LYS A 153 1.45 -17.09 5.56
C LYS A 153 2.43 -16.02 6.02
N ASP A 154 2.05 -14.78 5.79
CA ASP A 154 2.80 -13.60 6.18
C ASP A 154 2.02 -12.81 7.23
N CYS A 155 2.72 -12.31 8.24
CA CYS A 155 2.15 -11.50 9.31
C CYS A 155 2.65 -10.06 9.20
N PHE A 156 1.78 -9.16 8.79
CA PHE A 156 2.08 -7.74 8.67
C PHE A 156 1.90 -7.05 10.02
N SER A 157 2.94 -6.40 10.52
CA SER A 157 2.87 -5.59 11.74
C SER A 157 2.14 -4.29 11.47
N MET A 158 1.04 -4.07 12.19
CA MET A 158 0.20 -2.86 12.12
C MET A 158 0.61 -1.79 13.14
N ALA A 159 1.76 -1.92 13.80
CA ALA A 159 2.15 -1.07 14.94
C ALA A 159 2.37 0.42 14.56
N ASN A 160 2.78 0.71 13.33
CA ASN A 160 3.06 2.07 12.83
C ASN A 160 2.45 2.32 11.43
N VAL A 161 1.47 1.53 11.04
CA VAL A 161 0.87 1.54 9.69
C VAL A 161 -0.63 1.50 9.86
N SER A 162 -1.35 2.32 9.11
CA SER A 162 -2.81 2.27 9.09
C SER A 162 -3.31 1.51 7.88
N TRP A 163 -4.04 0.43 8.15
CA TRP A 163 -4.60 -0.44 7.13
C TRP A 163 -6.03 -0.02 6.81
N TYR A 164 -6.25 0.43 5.57
CA TYR A 164 -7.57 0.88 5.11
C TYR A 164 -8.23 -0.09 4.11
N GLY A 165 -7.49 -1.07 3.59
CA GLY A 165 -7.96 -2.03 2.58
C GLY A 165 -8.75 -3.22 3.15
N GLY A 166 -9.49 -3.94 2.32
CA GLY A 166 -10.25 -5.13 2.71
C GLY A 166 -11.55 -5.28 1.95
N ALA A 167 -12.37 -6.26 2.33
CA ALA A 167 -13.73 -6.39 1.81
C ALA A 167 -14.61 -5.23 2.33
N SER A 168 -15.52 -4.73 1.50
CA SER A 168 -16.48 -3.70 1.91
C SER A 168 -17.49 -4.28 2.91
N LEU A 169 -17.60 -3.70 4.11
CA LEU A 169 -18.53 -4.14 5.16
C LEU A 169 -19.55 -3.04 5.52
N CYS A 170 -20.76 -3.45 5.93
CA CYS A 170 -21.86 -2.55 6.34
C CYS A 170 -21.59 -1.74 7.63
N ALA A 171 -20.49 -2.03 8.34
CA ALA A 171 -20.08 -1.33 9.56
C ALA A 171 -18.55 -1.36 9.67
N GLN A 172 -17.87 -1.05 8.57
CA GLN A 172 -16.42 -1.02 8.51
C GLN A 172 -15.89 0.08 9.44
N ARG A 173 -14.95 -0.29 10.31
CA ARG A 173 -14.23 0.66 11.18
C ARG A 173 -12.87 0.90 10.57
N TRP A 174 -12.44 2.15 10.58
CA TRP A 174 -11.14 2.55 10.09
C TRP A 174 -10.32 3.29 11.15
N PRO A 175 -8.99 3.08 11.15
CA PRO A 175 -8.28 2.06 10.38
C PRO A 175 -8.60 0.64 10.88
N LEU A 176 -8.37 -0.38 10.05
CA LEU A 176 -8.70 -1.79 10.35
C LEU A 176 -7.69 -2.48 11.27
N ASN A 177 -6.77 -1.74 11.88
CA ASN A 177 -5.66 -2.28 12.66
C ASN A 177 -6.10 -3.16 13.85
N SER A 178 -7.30 -2.91 14.38
CA SER A 178 -7.90 -3.65 15.50
C SER A 178 -8.98 -4.65 15.06
N ALA A 179 -9.21 -4.80 13.75
CA ALA A 179 -10.21 -5.72 13.25
C ALA A 179 -9.71 -7.17 13.37
N GLU A 180 -10.52 -8.01 14.01
CA GLU A 180 -10.28 -9.45 14.08
C GLU A 180 -11.30 -10.15 13.17
N SER A 181 -10.81 -10.87 12.16
CA SER A 181 -11.64 -11.67 11.26
C SER A 181 -10.98 -13.03 11.09
N PRO A 182 -11.74 -14.13 11.21
CA PRO A 182 -11.24 -15.44 10.84
C PRO A 182 -10.89 -15.45 9.34
N GLU A 183 -9.89 -16.26 8.98
CA GLU A 183 -9.58 -16.55 7.58
C GLU A 183 -10.81 -17.21 6.93
N GLN A 184 -11.31 -16.59 5.87
CA GLN A 184 -12.48 -17.06 5.16
C GLN A 184 -12.33 -16.81 3.66
N PRO A 185 -12.81 -17.73 2.80
CA PRO A 185 -12.83 -17.48 1.38
C PRO A 185 -13.71 -16.27 1.06
N PHE A 186 -13.34 -15.50 0.04
CA PHE A 186 -14.23 -14.48 -0.50
C PHE A 186 -15.40 -15.17 -1.23
N VAL A 187 -16.55 -15.25 -0.57
CA VAL A 187 -17.76 -15.89 -1.12
C VAL A 187 -18.75 -14.80 -1.52
N SER A 188 -19.09 -14.77 -2.81
CA SER A 188 -20.13 -13.85 -3.28
C SER A 188 -21.54 -14.27 -2.82
N GLY A 189 -22.40 -13.33 -2.39
CA GLY A 189 -23.72 -13.59 -1.79
C GLY A 189 -24.54 -12.32 -1.46
N ASP A 190 -25.86 -12.42 -1.25
CA ASP A 190 -26.78 -11.28 -1.01
C ASP A 190 -26.44 -10.48 0.28
N PHE A 191 -26.25 -9.16 0.19
CA PHE A 191 -25.90 -8.25 1.30
C PHE A 191 -26.86 -8.35 2.50
N SER A 192 -28.11 -8.78 2.27
CA SER A 192 -29.09 -8.96 3.34
C SER A 192 -28.95 -10.28 4.11
N LYS A 193 -28.22 -11.26 3.56
CA LYS A 193 -27.98 -12.59 4.15
C LYS A 193 -26.51 -12.86 4.45
N ASN A 194 -25.60 -12.30 3.65
CA ASN A 194 -24.15 -12.33 3.80
C ASN A 194 -23.58 -10.93 3.46
N PRO A 195 -23.27 -10.08 4.46
CA PRO A 195 -22.80 -8.72 4.24
C PRO A 195 -21.42 -8.62 3.56
N THR A 196 -20.74 -9.74 3.33
CA THR A 196 -19.38 -9.85 2.76
C THR A 196 -19.33 -10.18 1.26
N GLY A 197 -20.47 -10.39 0.58
CA GLY A 197 -20.45 -11.11 -0.71
C GLY A 197 -21.12 -10.51 -1.94
N SER A 198 -21.95 -9.46 -1.92
CA SER A 198 -22.75 -9.24 -3.15
C SER A 198 -21.90 -8.68 -4.29
N PRO A 199 -22.19 -9.07 -5.55
CA PRO A 199 -21.55 -8.44 -6.69
C PRO A 199 -21.88 -6.95 -6.68
N ILE A 200 -20.83 -6.13 -6.71
CA ILE A 200 -20.92 -4.68 -6.88
C ILE A 200 -20.66 -4.38 -8.36
N TRP A 201 -21.66 -3.81 -9.01
CA TRP A 201 -21.58 -3.34 -10.38
C TRP A 201 -21.22 -1.85 -10.36
N GLN A 202 -19.94 -1.53 -10.56
CA GLN A 202 -19.49 -0.16 -10.68
C GLN A 202 -19.96 0.45 -12.02
N TYR A 203 -20.55 1.63 -11.96
CA TYR A 203 -20.97 2.38 -13.13
C TYR A 203 -20.02 3.56 -13.40
N ASP A 204 -19.05 3.33 -14.29
CA ASP A 204 -18.11 4.34 -14.79
C ASP A 204 -18.69 5.10 -15.98
N GLY A 205 -19.89 5.63 -15.78
CA GLY A 205 -20.57 6.43 -16.80
C GLY A 205 -19.76 7.64 -17.23
N PRO A 206 -19.94 8.11 -18.47
CA PRO A 206 -19.27 9.32 -18.93
C PRO A 206 -19.65 10.51 -18.07
N VAL A 207 -18.67 11.37 -17.77
CA VAL A 207 -18.92 12.70 -17.19
C VAL A 207 -19.93 13.42 -18.09
N GLY A 208 -21.02 13.91 -17.50
CA GLY A 208 -22.08 14.51 -18.30
C GLY A 208 -23.36 14.77 -17.53
N SER A 209 -24.37 15.22 -18.28
CA SER A 209 -25.66 15.55 -17.70
C SER A 209 -26.32 14.33 -17.06
N ALA A 210 -27.13 14.60 -16.06
CA ALA A 210 -27.89 13.59 -15.34
C ALA A 210 -28.73 12.69 -16.27
N ALA A 211 -29.24 13.23 -17.38
CA ALA A 211 -29.97 12.45 -18.38
C ALA A 211 -29.10 11.38 -19.07
N LYS A 212 -27.81 11.66 -19.29
CA LYS A 212 -26.84 10.70 -19.84
C LYS A 212 -26.57 9.57 -18.85
N ILE A 213 -26.39 9.91 -17.58
CA ILE A 213 -26.22 8.96 -16.46
C ILE A 213 -27.45 8.06 -16.34
N LYS A 214 -28.66 8.63 -16.29
CA LYS A 214 -29.93 7.88 -16.24
C LYS A 214 -30.04 6.87 -17.40
N ARG A 215 -29.73 7.29 -18.64
CA ARG A 215 -29.74 6.39 -19.81
C ARG A 215 -28.71 5.29 -19.70
N GLY A 216 -27.50 5.60 -19.22
CA GLY A 216 -26.43 4.64 -19.04
C GLY A 216 -26.74 3.60 -17.96
N LEU A 217 -27.23 4.02 -16.80
CA LEU A 217 -27.69 3.11 -15.73
C LEU A 217 -28.78 2.16 -16.24
N ARG A 218 -29.77 2.67 -16.99
CA ARG A 218 -30.79 1.83 -17.64
C ARG A 218 -30.20 0.82 -18.63
N SER A 219 -29.18 1.24 -19.39
CA SER A 219 -28.51 0.36 -20.36
C SER A 219 -27.75 -0.75 -19.65
N LEU A 220 -27.01 -0.42 -18.59
CA LEU A 220 -26.27 -1.36 -17.77
C LEU A 220 -27.20 -2.37 -17.08
N ALA A 221 -28.26 -1.90 -16.41
CA ALA A 221 -29.25 -2.79 -15.78
C ALA A 221 -29.87 -3.77 -16.80
N ARG A 222 -30.19 -3.30 -18.02
CA ARG A 222 -30.68 -4.18 -19.09
C ARG A 222 -29.63 -5.19 -19.57
N ARG A 223 -28.36 -4.80 -19.66
CA ARG A 223 -27.26 -5.73 -20.00
C ARG A 223 -27.13 -6.81 -18.95
N LEU A 224 -27.07 -6.43 -17.68
CA LEU A 224 -26.97 -7.35 -16.55
C LEU A 224 -28.14 -8.35 -16.54
N LYS A 225 -29.37 -7.86 -16.75
CA LYS A 225 -30.54 -8.72 -16.90
C LYS A 225 -30.41 -9.73 -18.05
N ARG A 226 -29.91 -9.31 -19.23
CA ARG A 226 -29.70 -10.22 -20.38
C ARG A 226 -28.69 -11.32 -20.09
N HIS A 227 -27.66 -11.04 -19.28
CA HIS A 227 -26.63 -12.01 -18.90
C HIS A 227 -26.97 -12.79 -17.61
N ARG A 228 -28.22 -12.70 -17.11
CA ARG A 228 -28.67 -13.34 -15.86
C ARG A 228 -27.88 -12.90 -14.62
N MET A 229 -27.35 -11.67 -14.64
CA MET A 229 -26.58 -11.04 -13.56
C MET A 229 -27.41 -9.96 -12.84
N GLN A 230 -28.65 -10.29 -12.51
CA GLN A 230 -29.64 -9.32 -12.02
C GLN A 230 -29.59 -9.10 -10.50
N GLU A 231 -28.76 -9.86 -9.79
CA GLU A 231 -28.51 -9.71 -8.36
C GLU A 231 -27.32 -8.78 -8.11
N GLY A 232 -27.37 -8.03 -7.00
CA GLY A 232 -26.26 -7.20 -6.56
C GLY A 232 -26.59 -5.71 -6.39
N VAL A 233 -25.53 -4.96 -6.13
CA VAL A 233 -25.58 -3.52 -5.87
C VAL A 233 -24.98 -2.78 -7.05
N LEU A 234 -25.73 -1.84 -7.60
CA LEU A 234 -25.25 -0.93 -8.63
C LEU A 234 -24.64 0.30 -7.94
N ALA A 235 -23.31 0.42 -8.00
CA ALA A 235 -22.57 1.51 -7.38
C ALA A 235 -22.43 2.70 -8.34
N LEU A 236 -22.89 3.87 -7.88
CA LEU A 236 -22.81 5.14 -8.59
C LEU A 236 -21.74 6.03 -7.96
N GLY A 237 -20.68 6.33 -8.72
CA GLY A 237 -19.59 7.19 -8.26
C GLY A 237 -20.01 8.64 -7.97
N GLU A 238 -19.11 9.40 -7.32
CA GLU A 238 -19.34 10.76 -6.82
C GLU A 238 -19.94 11.72 -7.86
N HIS A 239 -19.38 11.74 -9.07
CA HIS A 239 -19.88 12.57 -10.16
C HIS A 239 -21.32 12.19 -10.58
N GLY A 240 -21.59 10.89 -10.63
CA GLY A 240 -22.91 10.37 -10.94
C GLY A 240 -23.94 10.78 -9.89
N THR A 241 -23.59 10.63 -8.61
CA THR A 241 -24.40 11.04 -7.46
C THR A 241 -24.71 12.53 -7.51
N ALA A 242 -23.71 13.39 -7.70
CA ALA A 242 -23.87 14.84 -7.78
C ALA A 242 -24.76 15.27 -8.97
N ALA A 243 -24.58 14.64 -10.14
CA ALA A 243 -25.37 14.95 -11.31
C ALA A 243 -26.85 14.54 -11.14
N LEU A 244 -27.13 13.35 -10.58
CA LEU A 244 -28.51 12.95 -10.29
C LEU A 244 -29.15 13.82 -9.22
N ALA A 245 -28.39 14.24 -8.20
CA ALA A 245 -28.89 15.10 -7.12
C ALA A 245 -29.36 16.49 -7.60
N THR A 246 -28.78 17.02 -8.69
CA THR A 246 -29.07 18.36 -9.21
C THR A 246 -30.23 18.42 -10.22
N MET A 247 -30.81 17.28 -10.61
CA MET A 247 -31.89 17.21 -11.62
C MET A 247 -33.15 18.04 -11.30
N ASP A 248 -33.45 18.29 -10.03
CA ASP A 248 -34.71 18.95 -9.65
C ASP A 248 -34.70 20.48 -9.76
N HIS A 249 -33.53 21.10 -9.96
CA HIS A 249 -33.40 22.56 -10.08
C HIS A 249 -33.73 23.11 -11.47
N VAL A 250 -34.50 22.40 -12.29
CA VAL A 250 -35.02 22.96 -13.54
C VAL A 250 -36.19 23.90 -13.23
N PRO A 251 -36.11 25.20 -13.57
CA PRO A 251 -37.17 26.19 -13.29
C PRO A 251 -38.52 25.76 -13.87
N ALA A 252 -39.59 26.06 -13.14
CA ALA A 252 -40.96 25.63 -13.44
C ALA A 252 -41.44 25.99 -14.86
N GLU A 253 -40.87 27.02 -15.48
CA GLU A 253 -41.22 27.43 -16.85
C GLU A 253 -40.85 26.41 -17.93
N ARG A 254 -39.79 25.60 -17.72
CA ARG A 254 -39.43 24.51 -18.65
C ARG A 254 -40.23 23.22 -18.41
N ARG A 255 -40.84 23.04 -17.24
CA ARG A 255 -41.63 21.84 -16.90
C ARG A 255 -42.95 21.73 -17.67
N LYS A 256 -43.53 22.86 -18.11
CA LYS A 256 -44.82 22.87 -18.84
C LYS A 256 -44.73 22.44 -20.30
N ARG A 257 -43.54 22.45 -20.92
CA ARG A 257 -43.41 22.14 -22.36
C ARG A 257 -43.15 20.67 -22.67
N HIS A 258 -42.54 19.90 -21.77
CA HIS A 258 -42.18 18.49 -21.98
C HIS A 258 -42.57 17.68 -20.75
N GLY A 259 -43.75 17.05 -20.78
CA GLY A 259 -44.39 16.43 -19.62
C GLY A 259 -43.53 15.41 -18.89
N ALA A 260 -43.11 15.72 -17.66
CA ALA A 260 -42.63 14.83 -16.59
C ALA A 260 -41.77 13.56 -16.90
N PRO A 261 -40.84 13.46 -17.89
CA PRO A 261 -40.08 12.23 -18.12
C PRO A 261 -38.70 12.25 -17.43
N HIS A 262 -38.38 13.30 -16.67
CA HIS A 262 -37.01 13.65 -16.28
C HIS A 262 -36.65 13.35 -14.81
N ALA A 263 -37.62 13.02 -13.95
CA ALA A 263 -37.33 12.63 -12.58
C ALA A 263 -36.57 11.29 -12.52
N TRP A 264 -35.62 11.17 -11.59
CA TRP A 264 -34.98 9.90 -11.26
C TRP A 264 -36.00 8.98 -10.57
N ASP A 265 -36.04 7.71 -10.98
CA ASP A 265 -36.90 6.69 -10.39
C ASP A 265 -36.07 5.43 -10.13
N PRO A 266 -35.82 5.03 -8.87
CA PRO A 266 -35.07 3.83 -8.52
C PRO A 266 -35.65 2.54 -9.13
N ALA A 267 -36.95 2.48 -9.42
CA ALA A 267 -37.57 1.29 -10.02
C ALA A 267 -36.98 0.92 -11.39
N MET A 268 -36.33 1.87 -12.07
CA MET A 268 -35.75 1.65 -13.40
C MET A 268 -34.54 0.69 -13.42
N ILE A 269 -33.94 0.43 -12.27
CA ILE A 269 -32.81 -0.51 -12.13
C ILE A 269 -33.22 -1.80 -11.41
N PHE A 270 -34.48 -1.96 -11.02
CA PHE A 270 -34.98 -3.17 -10.36
C PHE A 270 -34.66 -4.43 -11.19
N PRO A 271 -34.21 -5.54 -10.55
CA PRO A 271 -34.12 -5.81 -9.11
C PRO A 271 -32.81 -5.38 -8.41
N LEU A 272 -31.94 -4.61 -9.08
CA LEU A 272 -30.68 -4.13 -8.49
C LEU A 272 -30.96 -3.09 -7.39
N ARG A 273 -30.09 -3.07 -6.37
CA ARG A 273 -30.09 -2.06 -5.31
C ARG A 273 -29.11 -0.95 -5.66
N LEU A 274 -29.50 0.32 -5.51
CA LEU A 274 -28.59 1.45 -5.74
C LEU A 274 -27.66 1.67 -4.55
N SER A 275 -26.39 1.89 -4.82
CA SER A 275 -25.45 2.52 -3.90
C SER A 275 -24.95 3.84 -4.49
N ILE A 276 -24.80 4.86 -3.65
CA ILE A 276 -24.24 6.16 -4.05
C ILE A 276 -22.91 6.40 -3.33
N THR A 277 -21.94 6.95 -4.03
CA THR A 277 -20.64 7.31 -3.46
C THR A 277 -20.59 8.79 -3.09
N LEU A 278 -20.04 9.08 -1.91
CA LEU A 278 -19.67 10.41 -1.42
C LEU A 278 -18.21 10.38 -0.97
N SER A 279 -17.56 11.54 -0.98
CA SER A 279 -16.23 11.72 -0.40
C SER A 279 -16.21 12.96 0.50
N PRO A 280 -15.22 13.11 1.40
CA PRO A 280 -15.04 14.34 2.16
C PRO A 280 -14.41 15.45 1.32
N TYR A 281 -14.17 15.22 0.02
CA TYR A 281 -13.58 16.18 -0.89
C TYR A 281 -14.67 16.85 -1.72
N THR A 282 -14.52 18.15 -1.93
CA THR A 282 -15.38 18.89 -2.87
C THR A 282 -14.51 19.64 -3.85
N SER A 283 -14.69 19.37 -5.14
CA SER A 283 -13.99 20.11 -6.21
C SER A 283 -14.27 21.59 -6.11
N ILE A 284 -13.24 22.41 -6.28
CA ILE A 284 -13.39 23.88 -6.30
C ILE A 284 -14.25 24.38 -7.47
N ALA A 285 -14.42 23.55 -8.51
CA ALA A 285 -15.28 23.83 -9.66
C ALA A 285 -16.76 23.46 -9.39
N ALA A 286 -17.06 22.78 -8.28
CA ALA A 286 -18.43 22.37 -7.98
C ALA A 286 -19.28 23.59 -7.58
N PRO A 287 -20.51 23.74 -8.13
CA PRO A 287 -21.41 24.82 -7.74
C PRO A 287 -21.69 24.88 -6.23
N LEU A 288 -21.69 23.71 -5.58
CA LEU A 288 -21.83 23.60 -4.14
C LEU A 288 -20.72 24.35 -3.38
N PHE A 289 -19.46 24.16 -3.80
CA PHE A 289 -18.31 24.77 -3.14
C PHE A 289 -18.40 26.29 -3.21
N LEU A 290 -18.69 26.83 -4.39
CA LEU A 290 -18.83 28.26 -4.63
C LEU A 290 -20.00 28.86 -3.83
N HIS A 291 -21.12 28.14 -3.72
CA HIS A 291 -22.27 28.59 -2.93
C HIS A 291 -21.94 28.67 -1.45
N LEU A 292 -21.33 27.64 -0.87
CA LEU A 292 -20.94 27.62 0.55
C LEU A 292 -19.89 28.69 0.86
N LEU A 293 -18.96 28.92 -0.06
CA LEU A 293 -17.96 29.98 0.11
C LEU A 293 -18.61 31.38 0.11
N ARG A 294 -19.59 31.62 -0.78
CA ARG A 294 -20.31 32.89 -0.85
C ARG A 294 -21.18 33.14 0.38
N ASP A 295 -21.75 32.08 0.94
CA ASP A 295 -22.63 32.17 2.11
C ASP A 295 -21.83 32.34 3.42
N GLY A 296 -20.50 32.40 3.35
CA GLY A 296 -19.63 32.65 4.50
C GLY A 296 -19.24 31.40 5.29
N GLU A 297 -19.62 30.21 4.82
CA GLU A 297 -19.35 28.90 5.46
C GLU A 297 -17.90 28.43 5.23
N THR A 298 -16.94 29.36 5.37
CA THR A 298 -15.50 29.10 5.23
C THR A 298 -14.99 28.06 6.22
N GLY A 299 -15.64 27.95 7.39
CA GLY A 299 -15.31 26.98 8.43
C GLY A 299 -15.63 25.52 8.06
N TYR A 300 -16.31 25.25 6.95
CA TYR A 300 -16.65 23.90 6.51
C TYR A 300 -15.48 23.18 5.85
N TRP A 301 -14.43 23.91 5.47
CA TRP A 301 -13.26 23.35 4.81
C TRP A 301 -12.06 23.42 5.73
N LEU A 302 -11.21 22.38 5.72
CA LEU A 302 -9.90 22.46 6.36
C LEU A 302 -9.21 23.69 5.81
N SER A 303 -8.72 24.54 6.69
CA SER A 303 -8.21 25.85 6.32
C SER A 303 -6.96 26.18 7.10
N LEU A 304 -6.12 27.02 6.52
CA LEU A 304 -4.96 27.56 7.22
C LEU A 304 -5.41 28.62 8.22
N GLN A 305 -4.96 28.45 9.46
CA GLN A 305 -5.17 29.46 10.50
C GLN A 305 -4.37 30.72 10.13
N PRO A 306 -5.03 31.88 9.98
CA PRO A 306 -4.33 33.11 9.66
C PRO A 306 -3.52 33.57 10.88
N ARG A 307 -2.21 33.82 10.69
CA ARG A 307 -1.32 34.29 11.77
C ARG A 307 -1.66 35.70 12.29
N TYR A 308 -2.38 36.51 11.50
CA TYR A 308 -2.68 37.91 11.81
C TYR A 308 -4.07 38.32 11.30
N GLY A 309 -5.14 37.97 12.02
CA GLY A 309 -6.49 38.53 11.80
C GLY A 309 -7.06 38.45 10.38
N GLY A 310 -6.50 37.60 9.52
CA GLY A 310 -6.84 37.49 8.11
C GLY A 310 -8.00 36.54 7.86
N CYS A 311 -8.39 36.40 6.60
CA CYS A 311 -9.39 35.41 6.20
C CYS A 311 -8.82 33.99 6.27
N SER A 312 -9.62 33.05 6.75
CA SER A 312 -9.29 31.62 6.69
C SER A 312 -9.37 31.15 5.23
N ILE A 313 -8.29 30.57 4.72
CA ILE A 313 -8.20 30.10 3.34
C ILE A 313 -8.29 28.57 3.33
N PRO A 314 -9.23 27.97 2.59
CA PRO A 314 -9.32 26.53 2.44
C PRO A 314 -8.01 25.92 1.94
N LEU A 315 -7.57 24.88 2.65
CA LEU A 315 -6.47 24.02 2.29
C LEU A 315 -6.87 23.16 1.09
N LEU A 316 -6.17 23.34 -0.03
CA LEU A 316 -6.45 22.62 -1.26
C LEU A 316 -5.61 21.35 -1.38
N THR A 317 -6.22 20.28 -1.85
CA THR A 317 -5.57 18.97 -2.09
C THR A 317 -6.06 18.43 -3.43
N THR A 318 -5.42 17.37 -3.92
CA THR A 318 -5.84 16.67 -5.13
C THR A 318 -6.66 15.44 -4.77
N TRP A 319 -7.81 15.27 -5.43
CA TRP A 319 -8.65 14.09 -5.29
C TRP A 319 -9.16 13.68 -6.67
N LYS A 320 -8.89 12.42 -7.07
CA LYS A 320 -9.27 11.87 -8.39
C LYS A 320 -8.90 12.80 -9.56
N GLY A 321 -7.71 13.39 -9.50
CA GLY A 321 -7.19 14.30 -10.52
C GLY A 321 -7.80 15.70 -10.53
N GLN A 322 -8.65 16.05 -9.55
CA GLN A 322 -9.24 17.38 -9.41
C GLN A 322 -8.67 18.13 -8.21
N LEU A 323 -8.60 19.46 -8.31
CA LEU A 323 -8.30 20.33 -7.18
C LEU A 323 -9.54 20.46 -6.29
N CYS A 324 -9.39 20.10 -5.03
CA CYS A 324 -10.50 19.95 -4.09
C CYS A 324 -10.18 20.60 -2.74
N ALA A 325 -11.23 21.02 -2.04
CA ALA A 325 -11.17 21.30 -0.61
C ALA A 325 -11.61 20.07 0.18
N ARG A 326 -10.97 19.82 1.31
CA ARG A 326 -11.31 18.72 2.22
C ARG A 326 -12.18 19.25 3.36
N LEU A 327 -13.23 18.51 3.70
CA LEU A 327 -14.17 18.85 4.78
C LEU A 327 -13.45 19.03 6.12
N ASN A 328 -13.82 20.06 6.89
CA ASN A 328 -13.34 20.25 8.24
C ASN A 328 -14.17 19.44 9.24
N ILE A 329 -13.75 18.21 9.53
CA ILE A 329 -14.51 17.35 10.45
C ILE A 329 -14.37 17.74 11.93
N THR A 330 -13.42 18.61 12.29
CA THR A 330 -13.31 19.13 13.67
C THR A 330 -14.34 20.22 13.94
N ASN A 331 -14.94 20.78 12.89
CA ASN A 331 -16.08 21.68 12.99
C ASN A 331 -17.39 20.88 13.03
N GLU A 332 -18.07 20.91 14.17
CA GLU A 332 -19.33 20.20 14.39
C GLU A 332 -20.44 20.59 13.40
N ALA A 333 -20.51 21.87 12.99
CA ALA A 333 -21.48 22.33 12.00
C ALA A 333 -21.20 21.73 10.61
N ALA A 334 -19.93 21.66 10.24
CA ALA A 334 -19.51 21.07 8.96
C ALA A 334 -19.76 19.56 8.92
N LEU A 335 -19.43 18.86 10.01
CA LEU A 335 -19.66 17.42 10.14
C LEU A 335 -21.16 17.09 10.13
N SER A 336 -21.97 17.81 10.91
CA SER A 336 -23.42 17.61 10.94
C SER A 336 -24.08 17.93 9.59
N TRP A 337 -23.64 18.98 8.90
CA TRP A 337 -24.04 19.28 7.53
C TRP A 337 -23.73 18.13 6.58
N TYR A 338 -22.52 17.57 6.66
CA TYR A 338 -22.09 16.47 5.80
C TYR A 338 -22.93 15.20 6.01
N LEU A 339 -23.17 14.83 7.28
CA LEU A 339 -24.02 13.68 7.62
C LEU A 339 -25.47 13.90 7.18
N SER A 340 -26.01 15.11 7.37
CA SER A 340 -27.36 15.48 6.93
C SER A 340 -27.50 15.40 5.41
N ARG A 341 -26.51 15.92 4.68
CA ARG A 341 -26.41 15.83 3.22
C ARG A 341 -26.42 14.36 2.76
N ALA A 342 -25.65 13.49 3.40
CA ALA A 342 -25.62 12.07 3.06
C ALA A 342 -26.98 11.40 3.25
N ARG A 343 -27.67 11.64 4.38
CA ARG A 343 -29.03 11.14 4.62
C ARG A 343 -30.01 11.68 3.57
N GLY A 344 -29.95 12.98 3.28
CA GLY A 344 -30.80 13.63 2.29
C GLY A 344 -30.63 13.06 0.89
N LEU A 345 -29.38 12.86 0.45
CA LEU A 345 -29.07 12.27 -0.86
C LEU A 345 -29.51 10.81 -0.94
N ARG A 346 -29.28 10.01 0.10
CA ARG A 346 -29.73 8.63 0.17
C ARG A 346 -31.25 8.52 -0.01
N HIS A 347 -32.01 9.32 0.76
CA HIS A 347 -33.46 9.36 0.68
C HIS A 347 -33.93 9.84 -0.70
N LYS A 348 -33.36 10.96 -1.17
CA LYS A 348 -33.72 11.58 -2.46
C LYS A 348 -33.51 10.66 -3.65
N LEU A 349 -32.41 9.90 -3.66
CA LEU A 349 -32.06 9.01 -4.77
C LEU A 349 -32.60 7.58 -4.57
N GLY A 350 -33.29 7.29 -3.47
CA GLY A 350 -33.74 5.94 -3.12
C GLY A 350 -32.57 4.95 -3.03
N ALA A 351 -31.41 5.41 -2.59
CA ALA A 351 -30.22 4.58 -2.47
C ALA A 351 -30.35 3.64 -1.27
N THR A 352 -30.05 2.36 -1.49
CA THR A 352 -30.00 1.37 -0.42
C THR A 352 -28.77 1.56 0.45
N TYR A 353 -27.62 1.85 -0.18
CA TYR A 353 -26.34 2.04 0.48
C TYR A 353 -25.73 3.40 0.15
N VAL A 354 -24.87 3.88 1.05
CA VAL A 354 -24.00 5.04 0.82
C VAL A 354 -22.56 4.58 1.06
N ILE A 355 -21.73 4.69 0.04
CA ILE A 355 -20.30 4.44 0.12
C ILE A 355 -19.61 5.78 0.38
N PHE A 356 -18.78 5.83 1.41
CA PHE A 356 -17.89 6.95 1.69
C PHE A 356 -16.49 6.55 1.24
N GLU A 357 -15.99 7.27 0.25
CA GLU A 357 -14.66 7.08 -0.32
C GLU A 357 -13.70 8.18 0.11
N GLY A 358 -12.45 7.78 0.33
CA GLY A 358 -11.39 8.68 0.75
C GLY A 358 -11.33 8.87 2.27
N ALA A 359 -10.58 9.89 2.67
CA ALA A 359 -10.20 10.24 4.05
C ALA A 359 -8.86 9.66 4.52
N GLU A 360 -8.25 8.75 3.77
CA GLU A 360 -6.85 8.42 3.94
C GLU A 360 -5.93 9.63 3.69
N GLY A 361 -4.71 9.54 4.19
CA GLY A 361 -3.70 10.59 4.04
C GLY A 361 -3.98 11.86 4.84
N ASN A 362 -2.99 12.74 4.87
CA ASN A 362 -3.02 13.96 5.66
C ASN A 362 -2.73 15.19 4.79
N ALA A 363 -3.75 16.01 4.57
CA ALA A 363 -3.68 17.17 3.66
C ALA A 363 -2.62 18.21 4.09
N PHE A 364 -2.25 18.28 5.37
CA PHE A 364 -1.17 19.16 5.83
C PHE A 364 0.20 18.62 5.44
N LEU A 365 0.42 17.32 5.63
CA LEU A 365 1.69 16.67 5.28
C LEU A 365 1.93 16.67 3.76
N GLU A 366 0.88 16.53 2.96
CA GLU A 366 0.95 16.67 1.48
C GLU A 366 1.54 18.03 1.05
N GLN A 367 1.36 19.06 1.87
CA GLN A 367 1.89 20.41 1.64
C GLN A 367 3.13 20.71 2.50
N ALA A 368 3.79 19.69 3.05
CA ALA A 368 4.95 19.81 3.94
C ALA A 368 4.70 20.70 5.17
N MET A 369 3.46 20.71 5.68
CA MET A 369 3.07 21.42 6.89
C MET A 369 2.80 20.45 8.03
N SER A 370 3.08 20.87 9.27
CA SER A 370 2.70 20.10 10.46
C SER A 370 1.18 20.19 10.67
N PRO A 371 0.48 19.06 10.81
CA PRO A 371 -0.94 19.08 11.13
C PRO A 371 -1.18 19.56 12.57
N PRO A 372 -2.36 20.15 12.87
CA PRO A 372 -2.81 20.34 14.24
C PRO A 372 -2.81 19.02 15.02
N ALA A 373 -2.67 19.08 16.35
CA ALA A 373 -2.60 17.89 17.20
C ALA A 373 -3.84 16.97 17.05
N GLU A 374 -5.02 17.56 16.86
CA GLU A 374 -6.32 16.91 16.62
C GLU A 374 -6.43 16.22 15.25
N LEU A 375 -5.50 16.50 14.34
CA LEU A 375 -5.47 15.98 12.97
C LEU A 375 -4.13 15.30 12.67
N ALA A 376 -3.37 14.95 13.71
CA ALA A 376 -2.10 14.25 13.56
C ALA A 376 -2.32 12.77 13.21
N GLY A 377 -1.45 12.23 12.35
CA GLY A 377 -1.58 10.85 11.89
C GLY A 377 -2.90 10.60 11.17
N ASP A 378 -3.62 9.57 11.62
CA ASP A 378 -4.86 9.07 11.03
C ASP A 378 -6.13 9.56 11.73
N GLN A 379 -6.01 10.49 12.68
CA GLN A 379 -7.13 11.02 13.47
C GLN A 379 -8.27 11.55 12.59
N TYR A 380 -7.96 12.10 11.40
CA TYR A 380 -9.01 12.52 10.47
C TYR A 380 -9.89 11.34 10.05
N ALA A 381 -9.27 10.25 9.59
CA ALA A 381 -10.00 9.08 9.09
C ALA A 381 -10.79 8.42 10.22
N GLU A 382 -10.19 8.32 11.41
CA GLU A 382 -10.84 7.77 12.61
C GLU A 382 -12.09 8.57 13.01
N MET A 383 -11.98 9.89 13.13
CA MET A 383 -13.11 10.75 13.49
C MET A 383 -14.22 10.69 12.45
N LEU A 384 -13.88 10.72 11.16
CA LEU A 384 -14.87 10.61 10.11
C LEU A 384 -15.55 9.23 10.15
N ALA A 385 -14.79 8.14 10.26
CA ALA A 385 -15.35 6.81 10.33
C ALA A 385 -16.29 6.64 11.53
N ALA A 386 -15.88 7.11 12.71
CA ALA A 386 -16.72 7.11 13.91
C ALA A 386 -18.04 7.89 13.70
N ALA A 387 -17.99 9.04 13.04
CA ALA A 387 -19.18 9.83 12.72
C ALA A 387 -20.08 9.11 11.70
N LEU A 388 -19.51 8.46 10.68
CA LEU A 388 -20.24 7.76 9.63
C LEU A 388 -21.00 6.52 10.14
N VAL A 389 -20.50 5.85 11.17
CA VAL A 389 -21.20 4.73 11.84
C VAL A 389 -22.59 5.16 12.33
N THR A 390 -22.80 6.44 12.69
CA THR A 390 -24.10 6.97 13.13
C THR A 390 -25.18 7.01 12.04
N LEU A 391 -24.80 6.75 10.78
CA LEU A 391 -25.73 6.64 9.66
C LEU A 391 -26.36 5.24 9.53
N GLY A 392 -25.84 4.26 10.28
CA GLY A 392 -26.35 2.89 10.38
C GLY A 392 -25.82 1.93 9.30
N ASN A 393 -26.36 0.71 9.27
CA ASN A 393 -25.85 -0.44 8.50
C ASN A 393 -25.92 -0.31 6.97
N ALA A 394 -26.45 0.81 6.47
CA ALA A 394 -26.47 1.12 5.04
C ALA A 394 -25.21 1.90 4.60
N THR A 395 -24.33 2.22 5.54
CA THR A 395 -23.10 2.97 5.29
C THR A 395 -21.94 2.02 5.10
N VAL A 396 -21.18 2.24 4.03
CA VAL A 396 -19.96 1.51 3.71
C VAL A 396 -18.83 2.54 3.63
N ILE A 397 -17.67 2.20 4.18
CA ILE A 397 -16.48 3.05 4.10
C ILE A 397 -15.44 2.30 3.28
N SER A 398 -14.85 2.96 2.27
CA SER A 398 -13.93 2.34 1.31
C SER A 398 -12.81 3.29 0.92
N VAL A 399 -11.62 2.76 0.62
CA VAL A 399 -10.47 3.58 0.19
C VAL A 399 -10.78 4.20 -1.16
N GLY A 400 -10.24 5.41 -1.41
CA GLY A 400 -10.23 5.98 -2.75
C GLY A 400 -9.54 5.03 -3.73
N ALA A 401 -10.28 4.59 -4.75
CA ALA A 401 -9.73 3.87 -5.89
C ALA A 401 -9.16 4.84 -6.94
#